data_AF-A0A434TDJ3-F1
#
_entry.id   AF-A0A434TDJ3-F1
#
_cell.length_a   1.000
_cell.length_b   1.000
_cell.length_c   1.000
_cell.angle_alpha   90.00
_cell.angle_beta   90.00
_cell.angle_gamma   90.00
#
_symmetry.space_group_name_H-M   'P 1'
#
loop_
_entity.id
_entity.type
_entity.pdbx_description
1 polymer ?
#
loop_
_entity_poly.entity_id
_entity_poly.type
_entity_poly.pdbx_seq_one_letter_code
_entity_poly.pdbx_strand_id
1 'polypeptide(L)' 'MPDLKVTADHLRRDAYLYIRQSTLRQVAENGESTQRQYGLRDRAIAAGWPVERVHV' A
#
# COMPACT_ATOMS: atom_id res chain seq x y z
N MET A 1 -4.21 -1.43 25.50
CA MET A 1 -3.84 -2.06 24.21
C MET A 1 -3.64 -0.91 23.23
N PRO A 2 -2.47 -0.76 22.58
CA PRO A 2 -2.35 0.23 21.52
C PRO A 2 -3.41 -0.06 20.47
N ASP A 3 -4.14 0.98 20.06
CA ASP A 3 -5.16 0.82 19.04
C ASP A 3 -4.47 0.36 17.75
N LEU A 4 -4.83 -0.84 17.27
CA LEU A 4 -4.22 -1.38 16.07
C LEU A 4 -4.65 -0.50 14.90
N LYS A 5 -3.68 0.10 14.20
CA LYS A 5 -3.93 1.00 13.06
C LYS A 5 -4.82 0.35 11.98
N VAL A 6 -4.79 -0.98 11.88
CA VAL A 6 -5.70 -1.80 11.07
C VAL A 6 -6.54 -2.64 12.02
N THR A 7 -7.86 -2.59 11.84
CA THR A 7 -8.84 -3.30 12.67
C THR A 7 -9.67 -4.22 11.79
N ALA A 8 -10.41 -5.14 12.39
CA ALA A 8 -11.33 -6.01 11.65
C ALA A 8 -12.32 -5.20 10.78
N ASP A 9 -12.75 -4.03 11.25
CA ASP A 9 -13.63 -3.13 10.50
C ASP A 9 -12.97 -2.54 9.25
N HIS A 10 -11.67 -2.29 9.28
CA HIS A 10 -10.92 -1.89 8.09
C HIS A 10 -10.84 -3.04 7.07
N LEU A 11 -10.57 -4.27 7.53
CA LEU A 11 -10.47 -5.45 6.66
C LEU A 11 -11.78 -5.87 5.99
N ARG A 12 -12.93 -5.40 6.53
CA ARG A 12 -14.25 -5.59 5.89
C ARG A 12 -14.45 -4.73 4.64
N ARG A 13 -13.63 -3.69 4.44
CA ARG A 13 -13.67 -2.78 3.28
C ARG A 13 -12.57 -3.12 2.29
N ASP A 14 -12.65 -2.55 1.10
CA ASP A 14 -11.59 -2.66 0.11
C ASP A 14 -10.40 -1.76 0.46
N ALA A 15 -9.19 -2.20 0.11
CA ALA A 15 -7.96 -1.44 0.25
C ALA A 15 -7.61 -0.78 -1.09
N TYR A 16 -7.51 0.54 -1.10
CA TYR A 16 -7.10 1.32 -2.28
C TYR A 16 -5.71 1.91 -2.05
N LEU A 17 -4.80 1.65 -2.99
CA LEU A 17 -3.41 2.05 -2.93
C LEU A 17 -3.18 3.21 -3.88
N TYR A 18 -2.88 4.39 -3.34
CA TYR A 18 -2.47 5.50 -4.16
C TYR A 18 -0.99 5.40 -4.51
N ILE A 19 -0.69 5.07 -5.77
CA ILE A 19 0.67 5.16 -6.33
C ILE A 19 0.84 6.52 -7.00
N ARG A 20 1.92 7.23 -6.65
CA ARG A 20 2.18 8.55 -7.20
C ARG A 20 3.00 8.43 -8.48
N GLN A 21 2.60 9.15 -9.52
CA GLN A 21 3.43 9.26 -10.72
C GLN A 21 4.56 10.28 -10.47
N SER A 22 5.80 9.78 -10.38
CA SER A 22 6.99 10.62 -10.22
C SER A 22 7.55 11.04 -11.58
N THR A 23 8.23 12.18 -11.65
CA THR A 23 8.93 12.61 -12.87
C THR A 23 10.12 11.71 -13.17
N LEU A 24 10.60 11.68 -14.41
CA LEU A 24 11.76 10.85 -14.80
C LEU A 24 13.00 11.10 -13.93
N ARG A 25 13.29 12.38 -13.64
CA ARG A 25 14.38 12.76 -12.74
C ARG A 25 14.18 12.17 -11.34
N GLN A 26 12.98 12.28 -10.79
CA GLN A 26 12.66 11.73 -9.48
C GLN A 26 12.73 10.21 -9.44
N VAL A 27 12.37 9.51 -10.52
CA VAL A 27 12.51 8.05 -10.61
C VAL A 27 13.99 7.65 -10.59
N ALA A 28 14.85 8.36 -11.34
CA ALA A 28 16.28 8.11 -11.37
C ALA A 28 16.95 8.40 -10.02
N GLU A 29 16.53 9.46 -9.33
CA GLU A 29 17.12 9.90 -8.06
C GLU A 29 16.53 9.19 -6.83
N ASN A 30 15.31 8.62 -6.91
CA ASN A 30 14.56 8.12 -5.74
C ASN A 30 13.95 6.72 -5.96
N GLY A 31 14.71 5.78 -6.52
CA GLY A 31 14.23 4.42 -6.84
C GLY A 31 13.59 3.67 -5.66
N GLU A 32 14.11 3.83 -4.44
CA GLU A 32 13.52 3.22 -3.24
C GLU A 32 12.09 3.69 -2.95
N SER A 33 11.77 4.95 -3.29
CA SER A 33 10.43 5.49 -3.10
C SER A 33 9.43 4.78 -4.02
N THR A 34 9.82 4.55 -5.28
CA THR A 34 9.03 3.78 -6.24
C THR A 34 8.83 2.36 -5.75
N GLN A 35 9.90 1.69 -5.31
CA GLN A 35 9.82 0.31 -4.81
C GLN A 35 8.92 0.19 -3.58
N ARG A 36 9.00 1.15 -2.64
CA ARG A 36 8.11 1.21 -1.47
C ARG A 36 6.64 1.41 -1.83
N GLN A 37 6.34 2.18 -2.89
CA GLN A 37 4.97 2.38 -3.33
C GLN A 37 4.35 1.10 -3.89
N TYR A 38 5.10 0.35 -4.70
CA TYR A 38 4.65 -0.96 -5.17
C TYR A 38 4.56 -1.98 -4.02
N GLY A 39 5.46 -1.92 -3.04
CA GLY A 39 5.42 -2.74 -1.83
C GLY A 39 4.26 -2.46 -0.87
N LEU A 40 3.44 -1.42 -1.12
CA LEU A 40 2.21 -1.19 -0.36
C LEU A 40 1.21 -2.33 -0.56
N ARG A 41 1.21 -2.98 -1.73
CA ARG A 41 0.32 -4.10 -2.02
C ARG A 41 0.59 -5.27 -1.09
N ASP A 42 1.85 -5.66 -0.98
CA ASP A 42 2.29 -6.76 -0.12
C ASP A 42 2.02 -6.45 1.35
N ARG A 43 2.15 -5.18 1.75
CA ARG A 43 1.79 -4.73 3.11
C ARG A 43 0.29 -4.85 3.39
N ALA A 44 -0.58 -4.51 2.44
CA ALA A 44 -2.03 -4.68 2.60
C ALA A 44 -2.39 -6.16 2.76
N ILE A 45 -1.78 -7.04 1.97
CA ILE A 45 -1.97 -8.49 2.06
C ILE A 45 -1.47 -9.01 3.41
N ALA A 46 -0.27 -8.62 3.84
CA ALA A 46 0.28 -9.01 5.14
C ALA A 46 -0.53 -8.47 6.33
N ALA A 47 -1.26 -7.35 6.15
CA ALA A 47 -2.18 -6.81 7.14
C ALA A 47 -3.53 -7.54 7.20
N GLY A 48 -3.84 -8.40 6.23
CA GLY A 48 -5.01 -9.28 6.23
C GLY A 48 -6.06 -8.99 5.15
N TRP A 49 -5.80 -8.08 4.21
CA TRP A 49 -6.70 -7.92 3.07
C TRP A 49 -6.55 -9.10 2.09
N PRO A 50 -7.66 -9.67 1.60
CA PRO A 50 -7.62 -10.64 0.51
C PRO A 50 -7.21 -9.93 -0.79
N VAL A 51 -6.47 -10.63 -1.67
CA VAL A 51 -5.83 -10.04 -2.85
C VAL A 51 -6.85 -9.40 -3.80
N GLU A 52 -8.03 -9.98 -3.92
CA GLU A 52 -9.15 -9.51 -4.74
C GLU A 52 -9.76 -8.18 -4.25
N ARG A 53 -9.46 -7.75 -3.02
CA ARG A 53 -9.92 -6.47 -2.43
C ARG A 53 -8.82 -5.42 -2.35
N VAL A 54 -7.65 -5.68 -2.95
CA VAL A 54 -6.53 -4.73 -3.00
C VAL A 54 -6.46 -4.12 -4.40
N HIS A 55 -6.74 -2.82 -4.48
CA HIS A 55 -6.80 -2.04 -5.72
C HIS A 55 -5.67 -1.02 -5.76
N VAL A 56 -5.08 -0.80 -6.93
CA VAL A 56 -3.96 0.13 -7.18
C VAL A 56 -4.38 1.21 -8.16
#